data_AF-A0A1Z8LYI2-F1
#
_entry.id   AF-A0A1Z8LYI2-F1
#
_cell.length_a   1.000
_cell.length_b   1.000
_cell.length_c   1.000
_cell.angle_alpha   90.00
_cell.angle_beta   90.00
_cell.angle_gamma   90.00
#
_symmetry.space_group_name_H-M   'P 1'
#
loop_
_entity.id
_entity.type
_entity.pdbx_description
1 polymer ?
#
loop_
_entity_poly.entity_id
_entity_poly.type
_entity_poly.pdbx_seq_one_letter_code
_entity_poly.pdbx_strand_id
1 'polypeptide(L)'
;MIEFEEGETLVDVADYQGHVVVIGVPGRNVRKDEDRHVTIKSSWRASVNWEELGLGPASFWRLNLKKLSLCNAEQGVFGLPNPKDVDRYEKVLRERESLESAGVVFDG
;
A
#
# COMPACT_ATOMS: atom_id res chain seq x y z
N MET A 1 19.82 -10.18 6.05
CA MET A 1 18.48 -9.66 6.38
C MET A 1 18.68 -8.65 7.47
N ILE A 2 18.15 -7.43 7.33
CA ILE A 2 18.13 -6.48 8.44
C ILE A 2 16.90 -6.85 9.27
N GLU A 3 17.13 -7.27 10.52
CA GLU A 3 16.06 -7.51 11.48
C GLU A 3 15.72 -6.17 12.14
N PHE A 4 14.47 -5.76 12.05
CA PHE A 4 13.96 -4.55 12.71
C PHE A 4 13.18 -4.96 13.95
N GLU A 5 13.48 -4.35 15.09
CA GLU A 5 12.75 -4.61 16.32
C GLU A 5 11.27 -4.22 16.18
N GLU A 6 10.41 -4.98 16.84
CA GLU A 6 8.98 -4.72 16.88
C GLU A 6 8.73 -3.45 17.71
N GLY A 7 8.11 -2.42 17.10
CA GLY A 7 7.80 -1.15 17.77
C GLY A 7 8.80 0.00 17.54
N GLU A 8 9.94 -0.23 16.89
CA GLU A 8 10.85 0.85 16.53
C GLU A 8 10.29 1.68 15.35
N THR A 9 10.16 3.00 15.51
CA THR A 9 9.84 3.89 14.38
C THR A 9 11.12 4.21 13.63
N LEU A 10 11.23 3.74 12.39
CA LEU A 10 12.41 3.92 11.53
C LEU A 10 12.25 5.11 10.57
N VAL A 11 11.01 5.36 10.17
CA VAL A 11 10.66 6.44 9.25
C VAL A 11 9.39 7.11 9.74
N ASP A 12 9.39 8.43 9.83
CA ASP A 12 8.19 9.22 10.07
C ASP A 12 7.84 10.04 8.82
N VAL A 13 6.68 9.76 8.26
CA VAL A 13 6.11 10.49 7.11
C VAL A 13 4.72 11.03 7.42
N ALA A 14 4.25 10.98 8.67
CA ALA A 14 2.88 11.33 9.02
C ALA A 14 2.54 12.77 8.58
N ASP A 15 3.43 13.73 8.82
CA ASP A 15 3.17 15.14 8.50
C ASP A 15 3.61 15.54 7.07
N TYR A 16 4.22 14.63 6.30
CA TYR A 16 4.69 14.94 4.96
C TYR A 16 3.51 15.16 4.00
N GLN A 17 3.52 16.28 3.27
CA GLN A 17 2.40 16.70 2.41
C GLN A 17 2.58 16.32 0.93
N GLY A 18 3.74 15.73 0.58
CA GLY A 18 4.03 15.29 -0.78
C GLY A 18 3.64 13.84 -1.04
N HIS A 19 4.08 13.32 -2.19
CA HIS A 19 3.87 11.93 -2.55
C HIS A 19 4.82 10.99 -1.78
N VAL A 20 4.25 10.08 -0.98
CA VAL A 20 5.01 9.11 -0.16
C VAL A 20 5.20 7.78 -0.87
N VAL A 21 6.45 7.30 -0.89
CA VAL A 21 6.81 5.92 -1.22
C VAL A 21 7.96 5.50 -0.32
N VAL A 22 7.69 4.54 0.57
CA VAL A 22 8.70 3.89 1.41
C VAL A 22 8.67 2.40 1.07
N ILE A 23 9.78 1.87 0.57
CA ILE A 23 9.87 0.45 0.14
C ILE A 23 10.95 -0.24 0.95
N GLY A 24 10.67 -1.46 1.41
CA GLY A 24 11.64 -2.27 2.16
C GLY A 24 11.65 -2.01 3.67
N VAL A 25 10.85 -1.05 4.15
CA VAL A 25 10.61 -0.82 5.58
C VAL A 25 9.26 -1.42 5.96
N PRO A 26 9.17 -2.21 7.03
CA PRO A 26 7.89 -2.71 7.48
C PRO A 26 6.86 -1.63 7.79
N GLY A 27 5.60 -1.85 7.40
CA GLY A 27 4.54 -0.86 7.63
C GLY A 27 4.35 -0.46 9.09
N ARG A 28 4.61 -1.41 10.01
CA ARG A 28 4.60 -1.20 11.48
C ARG A 28 5.74 -0.33 11.99
N ASN A 29 6.84 -0.22 11.24
CA ASN A 29 8.01 0.57 11.59
C ASN A 29 8.00 1.96 10.90
N VAL A 30 6.90 2.30 10.21
CA VAL A 30 6.70 3.61 9.59
C VAL A 30 5.55 4.33 10.29
N ARG A 31 5.86 5.46 10.93
CA ARG A 31 4.81 6.38 11.40
C ARG A 31 4.21 7.10 10.21
N LYS A 32 2.91 6.92 10.01
CA LYS A 32 2.18 7.34 8.80
C LYS A 32 0.81 7.89 9.17
N ASP A 33 0.31 8.76 8.31
CA ASP A 33 -1.08 9.21 8.31
C ASP A 33 -1.98 8.12 7.70
N GLU A 34 -2.92 7.58 8.49
CA GLU A 34 -3.78 6.46 8.10
C GLU A 34 -4.81 6.82 7.02
N ASP A 35 -5.13 8.11 6.89
CA ASP A 35 -6.07 8.60 5.87
C ASP A 35 -5.37 8.81 4.52
N ARG A 36 -4.05 9.01 4.53
CA ARG A 36 -3.27 9.34 3.33
C ARG A 36 -2.32 8.26 2.89
N HIS A 37 -1.93 7.34 3.77
CA HIS A 37 -0.91 6.33 3.49
C HIS A 37 -1.42 4.93 3.81
N VAL A 38 -0.96 3.96 3.03
CA VAL A 38 -1.38 2.56 3.15
C VAL A 38 -0.17 1.63 3.05
N THR A 39 -0.14 0.59 3.88
CA THR A 39 0.85 -0.49 3.69
C THR A 39 0.36 -1.50 2.68
N ILE A 40 1.21 -1.78 1.67
CA ILE A 40 0.98 -2.82 0.67
C ILE A 40 1.97 -3.94 0.92
N LYS A 41 1.48 -5.19 0.93
CA LYS A 41 2.28 -6.41 1.14
C LYS A 41 2.44 -7.16 -0.18
N SER A 42 3.66 -7.58 -0.50
CA SER A 42 3.97 -8.31 -1.74
C SER A 42 3.23 -9.64 -1.85
N SER A 43 2.88 -10.25 -0.70
CA SER A 43 2.09 -11.48 -0.60
C SER A 43 0.72 -11.38 -1.28
N TRP A 44 0.14 -10.19 -1.37
CA TRP A 44 -1.14 -9.97 -2.07
C TRP A 44 -1.10 -10.37 -3.53
N ARG A 45 0.09 -10.34 -4.15
CA ARG A 45 0.26 -10.80 -5.53
C ARG A 45 -0.23 -12.22 -5.74
N ALA A 46 0.02 -13.11 -4.78
CA ALA A 46 -0.37 -14.52 -4.85
C ALA A 46 -1.69 -14.81 -4.12
N SER A 47 -2.05 -14.01 -3.10
CA SER A 47 -3.24 -14.28 -2.28
C SER A 47 -4.53 -13.66 -2.79
N VAL A 48 -4.47 -12.77 -3.80
CA VAL A 48 -5.64 -12.08 -4.34
C VAL A 48 -5.95 -12.59 -5.76
N ASN A 49 -7.22 -12.90 -6.02
CA ASN A 49 -7.71 -13.20 -7.36
C ASN A 49 -8.01 -11.90 -8.15
N TRP A 50 -6.98 -11.29 -8.72
CA TRP A 50 -7.08 -10.00 -9.40
C TRP A 50 -8.03 -9.98 -10.60
N GLU A 51 -8.20 -11.12 -11.27
CA GLU A 51 -9.07 -11.25 -12.44
C GLU A 51 -10.54 -11.22 -12.03
N GLU A 52 -10.93 -11.99 -11.01
CA GLU A 52 -12.29 -11.98 -10.47
C GLU A 52 -12.69 -10.62 -9.89
N LEU A 53 -11.74 -9.87 -9.34
CA LEU A 53 -11.98 -8.51 -8.85
C LEU A 53 -12.05 -7.45 -9.95
N GLY A 54 -11.80 -7.81 -11.22
CA GLY A 54 -11.77 -6.86 -12.33
C GLY A 54 -10.65 -5.82 -12.23
N LEU A 55 -9.62 -6.07 -11.41
CA LEU A 55 -8.53 -5.13 -11.15
C LEU A 55 -7.41 -5.32 -12.19
N GLY A 56 -7.46 -4.48 -13.23
CA GLY A 56 -6.49 -4.51 -14.32
C GLY A 56 -5.05 -4.20 -13.89
N PRO A 57 -4.03 -4.55 -14.69
CA PRO A 57 -2.61 -4.37 -14.34
C PRO A 57 -2.16 -2.93 -14.05
N ALA A 58 -2.92 -1.95 -14.53
CA ALA A 58 -2.68 -0.52 -14.31
C ALA A 58 -3.42 0.05 -13.09
N SER A 59 -4.09 -0.78 -12.28
CA SER A 59 -4.68 -0.34 -11.01
C SER A 59 -3.61 0.14 -10.05
N PHE A 60 -3.99 1.05 -9.14
CA PHE A 60 -3.07 1.60 -8.15
C PHE A 60 -2.37 0.50 -7.35
N TRP A 61 -3.16 -0.48 -6.90
CA TRP A 61 -2.70 -1.61 -6.10
C TRP A 61 -1.69 -2.48 -6.85
N ARG A 62 -2.00 -2.87 -8.10
CA ARG A 62 -1.11 -3.74 -8.90
C ARG A 62 0.15 -3.02 -9.35
N LEU A 63 0.09 -1.72 -9.61
CA LEU A 63 1.28 -0.91 -9.91
C LEU A 63 2.23 -0.83 -8.71
N ASN A 64 1.71 -0.65 -7.49
CA ASN A 64 2.56 -0.61 -6.31
C ASN A 64 3.10 -2.00 -5.93
N LEU A 65 2.33 -3.09 -6.13
CA LEU A 65 2.87 -4.46 -6.02
C LEU A 65 4.01 -4.72 -7.01
N LYS A 66 3.92 -4.18 -8.23
CA LYS A 66 5.02 -4.24 -9.20
C LYS A 66 6.26 -3.49 -8.70
N LYS A 67 6.10 -2.32 -8.06
CA LYS A 67 7.24 -1.60 -7.44
C LYS A 67 7.91 -2.43 -6.35
N LEU A 68 7.14 -3.07 -5.47
CA LEU A 68 7.69 -3.97 -4.44
C LEU A 68 8.50 -5.11 -5.05
N SER A 69 7.97 -5.73 -6.12
CA SER A 69 8.65 -6.80 -6.85
C SER A 69 9.96 -6.34 -7.50
N LEU A 70 10.02 -5.12 -8.06
CA LEU A 70 11.24 -4.56 -8.66
C LEU A 70 12.33 -4.30 -7.62
N CYS A 71 11.93 -3.99 -6.38
CA CYS A 71 12.84 -3.72 -5.27
C CYS A 71 13.12 -4.96 -4.40
N ASN A 72 12.58 -6.13 -4.75
CA ASN A 72 12.64 -7.35 -3.94
C ASN A 72 12.21 -7.11 -2.47
N ALA A 73 11.16 -6.32 -2.27
CA ALA A 73 10.68 -5.93 -0.95
C ALA A 73 9.38 -6.65 -0.58
N GLU A 74 9.25 -7.06 0.68
CA GLU A 74 8.05 -7.72 1.20
C GLU A 74 6.88 -6.78 1.41
N GLN A 75 7.15 -5.51 1.68
CA GLN A 75 6.14 -4.50 1.93
C GLN A 75 6.66 -3.09 1.67
N GLY A 76 5.73 -2.15 1.63
CA GLY A 76 6.02 -0.73 1.58
C GLY A 76 4.82 0.12 1.96
N VAL A 77 5.08 1.37 2.33
CA VAL A 77 4.07 2.39 2.60
C VAL A 77 3.95 3.30 1.38
N PHE A 78 2.73 3.47 0.90
CA PHE A 78 2.43 4.24 -0.29
C PHE A 78 1.40 5.31 0.01
N GLY A 79 1.56 6.49 -0.57
CA GLY A 79 0.53 7.52 -0.56
C GLY A 79 -0.64 7.16 -1.45
N LEU A 80 -1.85 7.31 -0.91
CA LEU A 80 -3.07 7.32 -1.69
C LEU A 80 -3.07 8.53 -2.65
N PRO A 81 -3.84 8.47 -3.75
CA PRO A 81 -4.03 9.63 -4.61
C PRO A 81 -4.51 10.86 -3.82
N ASN A 82 -4.22 12.05 -4.33
CA ASN A 82 -4.72 13.28 -3.72
C ASN A 82 -6.27 13.29 -3.75
N PRO A 83 -6.98 13.54 -2.64
CA PRO A 83 -8.44 13.64 -2.63
C PRO A 83 -9.01 14.70 -3.57
N LYS A 84 -8.20 15.69 -3.99
CA LYS A 84 -8.58 16.69 -5.00
C LYS A 84 -8.68 16.11 -6.42
N ASP A 85 -8.02 14.98 -6.69
CA ASP A 85 -8.19 14.18 -7.92
C ASP A 85 -9.31 13.16 -7.67
N VAL A 86 -10.55 13.66 -7.63
CA VAL A 86 -11.74 12.92 -7.14
C VAL A 86 -11.91 11.60 -7.88
N ASP A 87 -11.86 11.60 -9.21
CA ASP A 87 -12.07 10.40 -10.02
C ASP A 87 -11.06 9.31 -9.69
N ARG A 88 -9.78 9.68 -9.55
CA ARG A 88 -8.71 8.74 -9.22
C ARG A 88 -8.80 8.28 -7.77
N TYR A 89 -9.07 9.20 -6.85
CA TYR A 89 -9.16 8.91 -5.43
C TYR A 89 -10.31 7.94 -5.14
N GLU A 90 -11.52 8.26 -5.59
CA GLU A 90 -12.68 7.40 -5.42
C GLU A 90 -12.50 6.04 -6.10
N LYS A 91 -11.87 6.00 -7.27
CA LYS A 91 -11.54 4.73 -7.92
C LYS A 91 -10.67 3.87 -7.01
N VAL A 92 -9.61 4.43 -6.44
CA VAL A 92 -8.72 3.67 -5.54
C VAL A 92 -9.45 3.18 -4.29
N LEU A 93 -10.36 3.97 -3.74
CA LEU A 93 -11.19 3.56 -2.60
C LEU A 93 -12.18 2.43 -2.96
N ARG A 94 -12.88 2.52 -4.10
CA ARG A 94 -13.74 1.43 -4.58
C ARG A 94 -12.95 0.13 -4.82
N GLU A 95 -11.74 0.24 -5.39
CA GLU A 95 -10.86 -0.92 -5.55
C GLU A 95 -10.42 -1.49 -4.18
N ARG A 96 -10.21 -0.64 -3.17
CA ARG A 96 -9.91 -1.06 -1.79
C ARG A 96 -11.05 -1.87 -1.18
N GLU A 97 -12.29 -1.40 -1.31
CA GLU A 97 -13.48 -2.09 -0.81
C GLU A 97 -13.61 -3.49 -1.43
N SER A 98 -13.33 -3.62 -2.73
CA SER A 98 -13.30 -4.93 -3.41
C SER A 98 -12.21 -5.86 -2.85
N LEU A 99 -11.03 -5.32 -2.52
CA LEU A 99 -9.94 -6.09 -1.92
C LEU A 99 -10.29 -6.53 -0.48
N GLU A 100 -10.87 -5.64 0.32
CA GLU A 100 -11.33 -5.94 1.67
C GLU A 100 -12.41 -7.03 1.65
N SER A 101 -13.36 -6.93 0.72
CA SER A 101 -14.39 -7.95 0.49
C SER A 101 -13.83 -9.31 0.06
N ALA A 102 -12.64 -9.32 -0.56
CA ALA A 102 -11.89 -10.51 -0.93
C ALA A 102 -10.98 -11.04 0.20
N GLY A 103 -11.03 -10.45 1.39
CA GLY A 103 -10.26 -10.88 2.56
C GLY A 103 -8.89 -10.22 2.71
N VAL A 104 -8.57 -9.18 1.93
CA VAL A 104 -7.35 -8.39 2.15
C VAL A 104 -7.53 -7.52 3.38
N VAL A 105 -6.62 -7.67 4.35
CA VAL A 105 -6.58 -6.83 5.55
C VAL A 105 -5.53 -5.73 5.34
N PHE A 106 -6.01 -4.49 5.32
CA PHE A 106 -5.17 -3.30 5.32
C PHE A 106 -4.84 -2.90 6.76
N ASP A 107 -3.55 -2.66 7.02
CA ASP A 107 -3.07 -1.98 8.24
C ASP A 107 -3.68 -2.48 9.57
N GLY A 108 -3.85 -3.81 9.69
CA GLY A 108 -4.23 -4.47 10.93
C GLY A 108 -3.11 -4.59 11.95
#